data_AF-A4YFS4-F1
#
_entry.id   AF-A4YFS4-F1
#
_cell.length_a   1.000
_cell.length_b   1.000
_cell.length_c   1.000
_cell.angle_alpha   90.00
_cell.angle_beta   90.00
_cell.angle_gamma   90.00
#
_symmetry.space_group_name_H-M   'P 1'
#
loop_
_entity.id
_entity.type
_entity.pdbx_description
1 polymer ?
#
loop_
_entity_poly.entity_id
_entity_poly.type
_entity_poly.pdbx_seq_one_letter_code
_entity_poly.pdbx_strand_id
1 'polypeptide(L)'
;MREWFRILGWNKERTLMALHRITGWGLTLFIVGHIVFVHEVRYGSYVWNSLLAIDESVLGKVLLVVIMMALIFHGLNGIRIMLIESGHLLTKPKEQEYPYTTWLTGKRHQTYVMIMGVIGIVLTIVAGLVIFS
;
A
#
# COMPACT_ATOMS: atom_id res chain seq x y z
N MET A 1 -17.39 2.74 18.34
CA MET A 1 -16.21 1.87 18.63
C MET A 1 -16.38 0.46 18.07
N ARG A 2 -17.50 -0.23 18.31
CA ARG A 2 -17.73 -1.61 17.81
C ARG A 2 -17.69 -1.76 16.27
N GLU A 3 -18.13 -0.73 15.53
CA GLU A 3 -18.05 -0.68 14.06
C GLU A 3 -16.62 -0.66 13.50
N TRP A 4 -15.62 -0.20 14.27
CA TRP A 4 -14.21 -0.24 13.86
C TRP A 4 -13.64 -1.67 13.83
N PHE A 5 -14.19 -2.57 14.65
CA PHE A 5 -13.71 -3.95 14.79
C PHE A 5 -14.62 -4.98 14.11
N ARG A 6 -15.71 -4.57 13.45
CA ARG A 6 -16.64 -5.49 12.81
C ARG A 6 -16.09 -5.93 11.46
N ILE A 7 -15.44 -7.08 11.37
CA ILE A 7 -14.77 -7.59 10.16
C ILE A 7 -15.79 -8.14 9.11
N LEU A 8 -16.95 -8.64 9.55
CA LEU A 8 -18.01 -9.11 8.65
C LEU A 8 -18.80 -7.95 8.02
N GLY A 9 -19.00 -8.03 6.70
CA GLY A 9 -19.80 -7.06 5.92
C GLY A 9 -19.01 -5.88 5.35
N TRP A 10 -17.68 -5.99 5.17
CA TRP A 10 -16.87 -4.92 4.58
C TRP A 10 -17.13 -4.78 3.08
N ASN A 11 -17.34 -3.54 2.65
CA ASN A 11 -17.29 -3.19 1.23
C ASN A 11 -15.83 -3.00 0.79
N LYS A 12 -15.57 -3.02 -0.52
CA LYS A 12 -14.21 -2.87 -1.09
C LYS A 12 -13.49 -1.62 -0.55
N GLU A 13 -14.25 -0.54 -0.39
CA GLU A 13 -13.77 0.77 0.09
C GLU A 13 -13.22 0.72 1.52
N ARG A 14 -13.94 0.06 2.43
CA ARG A 14 -13.48 -0.13 3.82
C ARG A 14 -12.20 -0.94 3.86
N THR A 15 -12.09 -1.97 3.03
CA THR A 15 -10.87 -2.77 2.93
C THR A 15 -9.70 -1.93 2.43
N LEU A 16 -9.88 -1.15 1.35
CA LEU A 16 -8.83 -0.25 0.83
C LEU A 16 -8.38 0.78 1.87
N MET A 17 -9.32 1.35 2.60
CA MET A 17 -9.03 2.32 3.66
C MET A 17 -8.28 1.70 4.84
N ALA A 18 -8.69 0.51 5.29
CA ALA A 18 -8.01 -0.21 6.35
C ALA A 18 -6.58 -0.57 5.96
N LEU A 19 -6.38 -1.13 4.76
CA LEU A 19 -5.06 -1.46 4.23
C LEU A 19 -4.17 -0.22 4.10
N HIS A 20 -4.72 0.94 3.70
CA HIS A 20 -3.91 2.17 3.56
C HIS A 20 -3.33 2.64 4.89
N ARG A 21 -4.10 2.53 5.96
CA ARG A 21 -3.64 2.85 7.32
C ARG A 21 -2.63 1.84 7.84
N ILE A 22 -2.90 0.55 7.65
CA ILE A 22 -1.99 -0.52 8.10
C ILE A 22 -0.64 -0.39 7.39
N THR A 23 -0.65 -0.23 6.07
CA THR A 23 0.58 -0.03 5.28
C THR A 23 1.28 1.28 5.63
N GLY A 24 0.56 2.37 5.88
CA GLY A 24 1.17 3.64 6.31
C GLY A 24 1.90 3.52 7.65
N TRP A 25 1.30 2.86 8.64
CA TRP A 25 1.95 2.58 9.92
C TRP A 25 3.14 1.62 9.77
N GLY A 26 2.99 0.57 8.97
CA GLY A 26 4.07 -0.38 8.68
C GLY A 26 5.28 0.30 8.02
N LEU A 27 5.04 1.16 7.02
CA LEU A 27 6.09 1.92 6.34
C LEU A 27 6.73 2.98 7.24
N THR A 28 5.96 3.61 8.12
CA THR A 28 6.50 4.56 9.10
C THR A 28 7.48 3.85 10.04
N LEU A 29 7.09 2.71 10.60
CA LEU A 29 7.96 1.89 11.45
C LEU A 29 9.19 1.42 10.68
N PHE A 30 9.01 0.98 9.43
CA PHE A 30 10.10 0.57 8.56
C PHE A 30 11.09 1.71 8.33
N ILE A 31 10.65 2.91 7.96
CA ILE A 31 11.56 4.05 7.70
C ILE A 31 12.35 4.42 8.95
N VAL A 32 11.71 4.46 10.13
CA VAL A 32 12.41 4.73 11.40
C VAL A 32 13.47 3.67 11.68
N GLY A 33 13.12 2.38 11.57
CA GLY A 33 14.07 1.28 11.74
C GLY A 33 15.17 1.28 10.69
N HIS A 34 14.84 1.62 9.45
CA HIS A 34 15.77 1.64 8.33
C HIS A 34 16.78 2.78 8.44
N ILE A 35 16.40 3.93 9.00
CA ILE A 35 17.35 5.00 9.33
C ILE A 35 18.38 4.51 10.35
N VAL A 36 17.94 3.79 11.39
CA VAL A 36 18.84 3.18 12.39
C VAL A 36 19.74 2.14 11.74
N PHE A 37 19.19 1.28 10.87
CA PHE A 37 19.94 0.27 10.13
C PHE A 37 21.05 0.89 9.25
N VAL A 38 20.71 1.90 8.45
CA VAL A 38 21.67 2.57 7.55
C VAL A 38 22.71 3.39 8.34
N HIS A 39 22.35 3.93 9.50
CA HIS A 39 23.30 4.65 10.37
C HIS A 39 24.49 3.78 10.79
N GLU A 40 24.34 2.46 10.88
CA GLU A 40 25.41 1.54 11.25
C GLU A 40 26.57 1.49 10.24
N VAL A 41 26.39 1.99 9.02
CA VAL A 41 27.48 2.12 8.02
C VAL A 41 28.69 2.88 8.57
N ARG A 42 28.47 3.78 9.54
CA ARG A 42 29.53 4.57 10.18
C ARG A 42 30.55 3.74 10.97
N TYR A 43 30.19 2.52 11.37
CA TYR A 43 31.04 1.62 12.14
C TYR A 43 31.97 0.77 11.27
N GLY A 44 32.00 1.04 9.95
CA GLY A 44 32.94 0.44 9.01
C GLY A 44 32.37 -0.78 8.28
N SER A 45 33.16 -1.28 7.33
CA SER A 45 32.74 -2.31 6.37
C SER A 45 32.40 -3.65 7.03
N TYR A 46 33.04 -4.00 8.15
CA TYR A 46 32.75 -5.24 8.86
C TYR A 46 31.29 -5.28 9.39
N VAL A 47 30.86 -4.21 10.05
CA VAL A 47 29.48 -4.09 10.58
C VAL A 47 28.49 -4.01 9.43
N TRP A 48 28.79 -3.21 8.41
CA TRP A 48 27.95 -3.07 7.23
C TRP A 48 27.71 -4.40 6.49
N ASN A 49 28.78 -5.16 6.22
CA ASN A 49 28.67 -6.46 5.55
C ASN A 49 27.87 -7.47 6.38
N SER A 50 27.98 -7.42 7.71
CA SER A 50 27.20 -8.28 8.61
C SER A 50 25.70 -7.97 8.54
N LEU A 51 25.34 -6.70 8.40
CA LEU A 51 23.95 -6.25 8.23
C LEU A 51 23.41 -6.60 6.83
N LEU A 52 24.20 -6.40 5.77
CA LEU A 52 23.83 -6.82 4.42
C LEU A 52 23.57 -8.34 4.33
N ALA A 53 24.29 -9.16 5.10
CA ALA A 53 24.03 -10.59 5.15
C ALA A 53 22.63 -10.92 5.71
N ILE A 54 22.04 -10.06 6.54
CA ILE A 54 20.66 -10.20 7.02
C ILE A 54 19.68 -9.92 5.87
N ASP A 55 19.90 -8.83 5.12
CA ASP A 55 19.05 -8.47 3.96
C ASP A 55 19.13 -9.52 2.85
N GLU A 56 20.31 -10.09 2.61
CA GLU A 56 20.53 -11.15 1.63
C GLU A 56 19.99 -12.52 2.05
N SER A 57 19.68 -12.71 3.33
CA SER A 57 19.06 -13.94 3.81
C SER A 57 17.68 -14.12 3.18
N VAL A 58 17.22 -15.38 3.06
CA VAL A 58 15.88 -15.69 2.53
C VAL A 58 14.79 -14.93 3.31
N LEU A 59 14.92 -14.84 4.63
CA LEU A 59 13.98 -14.10 5.46
C LEU A 59 14.04 -12.60 5.20
N GLY A 60 15.24 -12.03 5.04
CA GLY A 60 15.45 -10.62 4.69
C GLY A 60 14.79 -10.26 3.37
N LYS A 61 15.01 -11.08 2.33
CA LYS A 61 14.38 -10.93 1.02
C LYS A 61 12.86 -11.01 1.07
N VAL A 62 12.29 -11.96 1.83
CA VAL A 62 10.84 -12.05 2.04
C VAL A 62 10.28 -10.80 2.72
N LEU A 63 10.94 -10.32 3.78
CA LEU A 63 10.53 -9.10 4.47
C LEU A 63 10.60 -7.89 3.52
N LEU A 64 11.64 -7.77 2.70
CA LEU A 64 11.79 -6.70 1.72
C LEU A 64 10.66 -6.73 0.68
N VAL A 65 10.25 -7.91 0.21
CA VAL A 65 9.08 -8.05 -0.68
C VAL A 65 7.79 -7.58 -0.01
N VAL A 66 7.59 -7.91 1.28
CA VAL A 66 6.41 -7.46 2.04
C VAL A 66 6.40 -5.93 2.20
N ILE A 67 7.56 -5.33 2.51
CA ILE A 67 7.71 -3.87 2.58
C ILE A 67 7.45 -3.22 1.22
N MET A 68 7.97 -3.80 0.13
CA MET A 68 7.72 -3.30 -1.22
C MET A 68 6.25 -3.40 -1.62
N MET A 69 5.57 -4.51 -1.32
CA MET A 69 4.13 -4.64 -1.53
C MET A 69 3.36 -3.56 -0.75
N ALA A 70 3.73 -3.30 0.51
CA ALA A 70 3.11 -2.25 1.32
C ALA A 70 3.34 -0.86 0.72
N LEU A 71 4.56 -0.55 0.26
CA LEU A 71 4.92 0.71 -0.38
C LEU A 71 4.13 0.95 -1.67
N ILE A 72 4.10 -0.04 -2.56
CA ILE A 72 3.38 0.01 -3.83
C ILE A 72 1.90 0.26 -3.58
N PHE A 73 1.27 -0.54 -2.71
CA PHE A 73 -0.14 -0.36 -2.37
C PHE A 73 -0.40 1.02 -1.75
N HIS A 74 0.42 1.44 -0.78
CA HIS A 74 0.23 2.70 -0.07
C HIS A 74 0.32 3.89 -1.02
N GLY A 75 1.31 3.92 -1.90
CA GLY A 75 1.47 4.95 -2.92
C GLY A 75 0.31 4.98 -3.92
N LEU A 76 -0.04 3.83 -4.51
CA LEU A 76 -1.12 3.74 -5.50
C LEU A 76 -2.49 4.13 -4.93
N ASN A 77 -2.82 3.66 -3.73
CA ASN A 77 -4.07 4.04 -3.06
C ASN A 77 -4.01 5.48 -2.51
N GLY A 78 -2.84 6.00 -2.17
CA GLY A 78 -2.66 7.43 -1.84
C GLY A 78 -3.01 8.32 -3.03
N ILE A 79 -2.52 7.99 -4.23
CA ILE A 79 -2.90 8.68 -5.47
C ILE A 79 -4.41 8.59 -5.72
N ARG A 80 -5.01 7.42 -5.47
CA ARG A 80 -6.47 7.25 -5.58
C ARG A 80 -7.23 8.24 -4.69
N ILE A 81 -6.81 8.36 -3.43
CA ILE A 81 -7.42 9.28 -2.47
C ILE A 81 -7.23 10.73 -2.96
N MET A 82 -6.04 11.12 -3.38
CA MET A 82 -5.78 12.46 -3.94
C MET A 82 -6.68 12.78 -5.15
N LEU A 83 -6.91 11.81 -6.03
CA LEU A 83 -7.79 11.96 -7.20
C LEU A 83 -9.28 12.01 -6.83
N ILE A 84 -9.69 11.37 -5.74
CA ILE A 84 -11.05 11.49 -5.19
C ILE A 84 -11.25 12.89 -4.58
N GLU A 85 -10.32 13.32 -3.73
CA GLU A 85 -10.38 14.63 -3.05
C GLU A 85 -10.33 15.80 -4.04
N SER A 86 -9.58 15.66 -5.12
CA SER A 86 -9.55 16.65 -6.22
C SER A 86 -10.72 16.52 -7.20
N GLY A 87 -11.65 15.59 -6.99
CA GLY A 87 -12.87 15.42 -7.78
C GLY A 87 -12.73 14.67 -9.11
N HIS A 88 -11.52 14.24 -9.48
CA HIS A 88 -11.26 13.56 -10.76
C HIS A 88 -11.96 12.20 -10.88
N LEU A 89 -12.12 11.48 -9.76
CA LEU A 89 -12.79 10.18 -9.73
C LEU A 89 -14.27 10.25 -9.32
N LEU A 90 -14.79 11.44 -9.02
CA LEU A 90 -16.19 11.62 -8.64
C LEU A 90 -17.11 11.63 -9.87
N THR A 91 -18.31 11.09 -9.69
CA THR A 91 -19.41 11.28 -10.66
C THR A 91 -20.05 12.65 -10.45
N LYS A 92 -20.68 13.21 -11.49
CA LYS A 92 -21.45 14.45 -11.35
C LYS A 92 -22.47 14.30 -10.21
N PRO A 93 -22.60 15.31 -9.33
CA PRO A 93 -23.66 15.31 -8.32
C PRO A 93 -25.01 15.12 -8.99
N LYS A 94 -25.77 14.14 -8.51
CA LYS A 94 -27.15 13.88 -8.95
C LYS A 94 -28.02 13.87 -7.71
N GLU A 95 -29.21 14.45 -7.82
CA GLU A 95 -30.25 14.29 -6.82
C GLU A 95 -30.49 12.80 -6.55
N GLN A 96 -30.55 12.48 -5.27
CA GLN A 96 -30.64 11.11 -4.78
C GLN A 96 -32.11 10.69 -4.72
N GLU A 97 -32.65 10.28 -5.87
CA GLU A 97 -33.97 9.66 -5.94
C GLU A 97 -33.87 8.16 -5.69
N TYR A 98 -34.84 7.59 -4.96
CA TYR A 98 -34.85 6.15 -4.71
C TYR A 98 -35.03 5.37 -6.03
N PRO A 99 -34.20 4.34 -6.30
CA PRO A 99 -33.16 3.78 -5.45
C PRO A 99 -31.86 4.60 -5.44
N TYR A 100 -31.30 4.80 -4.24
CA TYR A 100 -30.06 5.56 -4.02
C TYR A 100 -28.88 4.98 -4.82
N THR A 101 -28.10 5.86 -5.44
CA THR A 101 -26.90 5.48 -6.19
C THR A 101 -25.68 6.18 -5.62
N THR A 102 -24.57 5.45 -5.54
CA THR A 102 -23.32 5.98 -4.98
C THR A 102 -22.32 6.22 -6.09
N TRP A 103 -21.49 7.26 -5.94
CA TRP A 103 -20.39 7.51 -6.88
C TRP A 103 -19.37 6.37 -6.92
N LEU A 104 -19.35 5.52 -5.88
CA LEU A 104 -18.53 4.32 -5.79
C LEU A 104 -18.78 3.34 -6.94
N THR A 105 -20.01 3.25 -7.45
CA THR A 105 -20.32 2.38 -8.60
C THR A 105 -20.03 3.06 -9.95
N GLY A 106 -19.55 4.31 -9.92
CA GLY A 106 -19.17 5.06 -11.11
C GLY A 106 -18.07 4.36 -11.91
N LYS A 107 -18.23 4.30 -13.23
CA LYS A 107 -17.29 3.63 -14.14
C LYS A 107 -15.85 4.13 -13.96
N ARG A 108 -15.66 5.45 -13.86
CA ARG A 108 -14.32 6.08 -13.68
C ARG A 108 -13.58 5.52 -12.46
N HIS A 109 -14.26 5.53 -11.32
CA HIS A 109 -13.74 5.02 -10.06
C HIS A 109 -13.44 3.52 -10.13
N GLN A 110 -14.38 2.71 -10.63
CA GLN A 110 -14.22 1.27 -10.74
C GLN A 110 -13.07 0.89 -11.69
N THR A 111 -12.95 1.57 -12.83
CA THR A 111 -11.83 1.39 -13.77
C THR A 111 -10.50 1.75 -13.12
N TYR A 112 -10.43 2.86 -12.38
CA TYR A 112 -9.22 3.21 -11.65
C TYR A 112 -8.83 2.13 -10.63
N VAL A 113 -9.79 1.66 -9.81
CA VAL A 113 -9.54 0.60 -8.80
C VAL A 113 -9.03 -0.68 -9.46
N MET A 114 -9.57 -1.06 -10.62
CA MET A 114 -9.11 -2.23 -11.38
C MET A 114 -7.67 -2.02 -11.88
N ILE A 115 -7.38 -0.90 -12.54
CA ILE A 115 -6.04 -0.57 -13.06
C ILE A 115 -5.02 -0.54 -11.92
N MET A 116 -5.36 0.13 -10.81
CA MET A 116 -4.56 0.21 -9.61
C MET A 116 -4.23 -1.19 -9.06
N GLY A 117 -5.22 -2.09 -9.00
CA GLY A 117 -5.02 -3.47 -8.54
C GLY A 117 -4.09 -4.27 -9.46
N VAL A 118 -4.29 -4.19 -10.78
CA VAL A 118 -3.45 -4.87 -11.78
C VAL A 118 -2.01 -4.35 -11.71
N ILE A 119 -1.82 -3.03 -11.74
CA ILE A 119 -0.50 -2.39 -11.63
C ILE A 119 0.17 -2.80 -10.31
N GLY A 120 -0.57 -2.77 -9.20
CA GLY A 120 -0.05 -3.16 -7.89
C GLY A 120 0.46 -4.60 -7.87
N ILE A 121 -0.30 -5.54 -8.44
CA ILE A 121 0.10 -6.96 -8.54
C ILE A 121 1.34 -7.10 -9.42
N VAL A 122 1.35 -6.49 -10.61
CA VAL A 122 2.48 -6.57 -11.56
C VAL A 122 3.76 -6.01 -10.91
N LEU A 123 3.69 -4.83 -10.30
CA LEU A 123 4.85 -4.22 -9.65
C LEU A 123 5.35 -5.06 -8.48
N THR A 124 4.45 -5.70 -7.71
CA THR A 124 4.84 -6.58 -6.60
C THR A 124 5.55 -7.85 -7.11
N ILE A 125 5.06 -8.45 -8.21
CA ILE A 125 5.73 -9.59 -8.84
C ILE A 125 7.11 -9.20 -9.36
N VAL A 126 7.21 -8.07 -10.07
CA VAL A 126 8.49 -7.56 -10.58
C VAL A 126 9.46 -7.30 -9.43
N ALA A 127 9.01 -6.65 -8.36
CA ALA A 127 9.82 -6.43 -7.16
C ALA A 127 10.32 -7.75 -6.56
N GLY A 128 9.44 -8.76 -6.46
CA GLY A 128 9.82 -10.10 -6.01
C GLY A 128 10.89 -10.73 -6.90
N LEU A 129 10.73 -10.67 -8.22
CA LEU A 129 11.73 -11.22 -9.15
C LEU A 129 13.09 -10.52 -9.02
N VAL A 130 13.10 -9.19 -8.86
CA VAL A 130 14.33 -8.41 -8.70
C VAL A 130 15.01 -8.65 -7.35
N ILE A 131 14.25 -8.84 -6.28
CA ILE A 131 14.81 -9.09 -4.94
C ILE A 131 15.43 -10.49 -4.83
N PHE A 132 14.91 -11.46 -5.60
CA PHE A 132 15.38 -12.85 -5.60
C PHE A 132 16.33 -13.21 -6.75
N SER A 133 16.60 -12.28 -7.68
CA SER A 133 17.64 -12.46 -8.72
C SER A 133 19.04 -12.22 -8.16
#